data_AF-A0AB35IFT6-F1
#
_entry.id   AF-A0AB35IFT6-F1
#
_cell.length_a   1.000
_cell.length_b   1.000
_cell.length_c   1.000
_cell.angle_alpha   90.00
_cell.angle_beta   90.00
_cell.angle_gamma   90.00
#
_symmetry.space_group_name_H-M   'P 1'
#
loop_
_entity.id
_entity.type
_entity.pdbx_description
1 polymer ?
#
loop_
_entity_poly.entity_id
_entity_poly.type
_entity_poly.pdbx_seq_one_letter_code
_entity_poly.pdbx_strand_id
1 'polypeptide(L)'
;MELTKYQRYYKNVLEDFSELQKEYPFSKMTILPTTEPKPVEMIVVAANCNLIEECIASENDFKGDYSRVLKIIVPFDYRENGCEVYGAEWVKLDKIPEKDKHFFGRKESLFQLCIGVPQSFRYLKNVILENVRTAENMLIAYENFMRGNTKNVELIAYSHGKKGRDEYDRNRRKFRTK
;
A
#
# COMPACT_ATOMS: atom_id res chain seq x y z
N MET A 1 24.72 21.22 -11.31
CA MET A 1 24.52 20.02 -12.13
C MET A 1 23.06 19.59 -11.99
N GLU A 2 22.29 19.56 -13.08
CA GLU A 2 20.90 19.07 -13.03
C GLU A 2 20.88 17.55 -12.88
N LEU A 3 19.99 17.03 -12.03
CA LEU A 3 19.78 15.59 -11.90
C LEU A 3 19.05 15.05 -13.13
N THR A 4 19.49 13.88 -13.63
CA THR A 4 18.74 13.13 -14.63
C THR A 4 17.38 12.69 -14.08
N LYS A 5 16.44 12.31 -14.98
CA LYS A 5 15.12 11.79 -14.59
C LYS A 5 15.23 10.64 -13.58
N TYR A 6 16.15 9.72 -13.78
CA TYR A 6 16.33 8.54 -12.91
C TYR A 6 16.98 8.88 -11.57
N GLN A 7 17.95 9.80 -11.56
CA GLN A 7 18.50 10.30 -10.31
C GLN A 7 17.44 11.04 -9.48
N ARG A 8 16.56 11.83 -10.11
CA ARG A 8 15.41 12.43 -9.42
C ARG A 8 14.46 11.37 -8.88
N TYR A 9 14.17 10.34 -9.67
CA TYR A 9 13.35 9.21 -9.21
C TYR A 9 13.92 8.54 -7.96
N TYR A 10 15.18 8.09 -7.98
CA TYR A 10 15.79 7.43 -6.82
C TYR A 10 15.88 8.36 -5.61
N LYS A 11 16.21 9.65 -5.81
CA LYS A 11 16.20 10.65 -4.75
C LYS A 11 14.81 10.76 -4.10
N ASN A 12 13.76 10.89 -4.90
CA ASN A 12 12.40 11.01 -4.41
C ASN A 12 11.94 9.74 -3.66
N VAL A 13 12.34 8.56 -4.13
CA VAL A 13 12.02 7.28 -3.46
C VAL A 13 12.76 7.17 -2.13
N LEU A 14 14.03 7.58 -2.06
CA LEU A 14 14.81 7.62 -0.82
C LEU A 14 14.19 8.57 0.21
N GLU A 15 13.73 9.75 -0.21
CA GLU A 15 13.05 10.72 0.65
C GLU A 15 11.73 10.16 1.19
N ASP A 16 10.88 9.63 0.31
CA ASP A 16 9.60 9.03 0.71
C ASP A 16 9.80 7.81 1.62
N PHE A 17 10.83 6.98 1.36
CA PHE A 17 11.17 5.82 2.18
C PHE A 17 11.70 6.20 3.56
N SER A 18 12.48 7.27 3.67
CA SER A 18 12.95 7.78 4.96
C SER A 18 11.81 8.26 5.85
N GLU A 19 10.78 8.90 5.26
CA GLU A 19 9.56 9.24 5.99
C GLU A 19 8.76 7.99 6.36
N LEU A 20 8.62 7.02 5.44
CA LEU A 20 7.94 5.75 5.70
C LEU A 20 8.56 5.02 6.90
N GLN A 21 9.89 4.90 6.96
CA GLN A 21 10.59 4.17 8.02
C GLN A 21 10.36 4.74 9.42
N LYS A 22 9.99 6.02 9.55
CA LYS A 22 9.64 6.61 10.84
C LYS A 22 8.34 6.04 11.39
N GLU A 23 7.42 5.66 10.50
CA GLU A 23 6.12 5.11 10.87
C GLU A 23 6.08 3.59 10.80
N TYR A 24 6.76 2.99 9.82
CA TYR A 24 6.84 1.54 9.62
C TYR A 24 8.32 1.11 9.70
N PRO A 25 8.88 0.96 10.91
CA PRO A 25 10.32 0.75 11.10
C PRO A 25 10.82 -0.58 10.52
N PHE A 26 9.94 -1.58 10.43
CA PHE A 26 10.22 -2.88 9.81
C PHE A 26 10.09 -2.82 8.28
N SER A 27 10.77 -1.86 7.66
CA SER A 27 10.79 -1.64 6.21
C SER A 27 12.20 -1.76 5.66
N LYS A 28 12.34 -2.51 4.56
CA LYS A 28 13.60 -2.75 3.84
C LYS A 28 13.41 -2.36 2.38
N MET A 29 14.40 -1.67 1.81
CA MET A 29 14.40 -1.24 0.42
C MET A 29 15.57 -1.90 -0.32
N THR A 30 15.35 -2.30 -1.56
CA THR A 30 16.37 -2.85 -2.45
C THR A 30 16.41 -2.04 -3.75
N ILE A 31 17.60 -1.52 -4.05
CA ILE A 31 17.91 -0.87 -5.33
C ILE A 31 18.93 -1.77 -6.03
N LEU A 32 18.55 -2.34 -7.18
CA LEU A 32 19.43 -3.23 -7.92
C LEU A 32 20.54 -2.42 -8.61
N PRO A 33 21.82 -2.80 -8.49
CA PRO A 33 22.94 -2.12 -9.13
C PRO A 33 23.06 -2.54 -10.60
N THR A 34 22.08 -2.17 -11.42
CA THR A 34 22.00 -2.52 -12.84
C THR A 34 22.48 -1.37 -13.74
N THR A 35 22.98 -1.71 -14.93
CA THR A 35 23.37 -0.72 -15.95
C THR A 35 22.18 0.11 -16.43
N GLU A 36 21.00 -0.51 -16.52
CA GLU A 36 19.74 0.17 -16.79
C GLU A 36 18.99 0.46 -15.48
N PRO A 37 18.33 1.63 -15.35
CA PRO A 37 17.47 1.90 -14.21
C PRO A 37 16.36 0.84 -14.08
N LYS A 38 16.17 0.31 -12.88
CA LYS A 38 15.06 -0.59 -12.53
C LYS A 38 14.18 0.02 -11.42
N PRO A 39 12.88 -0.31 -11.40
CA PRO A 39 12.00 0.04 -10.28
C PRO A 39 12.58 -0.45 -8.96
N VAL A 40 12.43 0.38 -7.92
CA VAL A 40 12.80 0.02 -6.56
C VAL A 40 11.81 -1.01 -6.01
N GLU A 41 12.34 -2.03 -5.34
CA GLU A 41 11.53 -3.00 -4.59
C GLU A 41 11.66 -2.73 -3.09
N MET A 42 10.57 -2.90 -2.35
CA MET A 42 10.53 -2.78 -0.90
C MET A 42 9.81 -3.96 -0.29
N ILE A 43 10.26 -4.37 0.90
CA ILE A 43 9.54 -5.26 1.79
C ILE A 43 9.19 -4.46 3.03
N VAL A 44 7.90 -4.36 3.31
CA VAL A 44 7.36 -3.57 4.43
C VAL A 44 6.51 -4.49 5.29
N VAL A 45 6.81 -4.58 6.58
CA VAL A 45 5.85 -5.13 7.54
C VAL A 45 4.92 -3.99 7.92
N ALA A 46 3.65 -4.09 7.51
CA ALA A 46 2.62 -3.09 7.77
C ALA A 46 2.15 -3.13 9.23
N ALA A 47 3.04 -2.75 10.13
CA ALA A 47 2.80 -2.51 11.53
C ALA A 47 3.41 -1.14 11.89
N ASN A 48 2.57 -0.19 12.26
CA ASN A 48 3.05 1.15 12.61
C ASN A 48 3.82 1.17 13.95
N CYS A 49 4.63 2.21 14.15
CA CYS A 49 5.47 2.37 15.34
C CYS A 49 4.65 2.38 16.64
N ASN A 50 3.47 3.01 16.65
CA ASN A 50 2.59 3.02 17.82
C ASN A 50 2.21 1.60 18.25
N LEU A 51 1.79 0.75 17.32
CA LEU A 51 1.42 -0.64 17.61
C LEU A 51 2.62 -1.44 18.14
N ILE A 52 3.79 -1.22 17.55
CA ILE A 52 5.04 -1.87 17.95
C ILE A 52 5.41 -1.49 19.38
N GLU A 53 5.33 -0.20 19.71
CA GLU A 53 5.67 0.35 21.03
C GLU A 53 4.67 -0.12 22.10
N GLU A 54 3.36 -0.03 21.82
CA GLU A 54 2.30 -0.44 22.75
C GLU A 54 2.35 -1.94 23.07
N CYS A 55 2.71 -2.78 22.10
CA CYS A 55 2.73 -4.24 22.26
C CYS A 55 4.12 -4.80 22.58
N ILE A 56 5.18 -3.98 22.58
CA ILE A 56 6.58 -4.41 22.65
C ILE A 56 6.87 -5.51 21.62
N ALA A 57 6.35 -5.30 20.39
CA ALA A 57 6.35 -6.32 19.35
C ALA A 57 7.64 -6.32 18.53
N SER A 58 7.99 -7.48 18.01
CA SER A 58 9.10 -7.70 17.09
C SER A 58 8.62 -7.84 15.64
N GLU A 59 9.54 -7.76 14.67
CA GLU A 59 9.23 -7.97 13.24
C GLU A 59 8.53 -9.32 12.99
N ASN A 60 8.83 -10.35 13.78
CA ASN A 60 8.32 -11.70 13.60
C ASN A 60 6.86 -11.87 14.06
N ASP A 61 6.39 -11.04 14.99
CA ASP A 61 5.01 -11.12 15.50
C ASP A 61 3.97 -10.80 14.41
N PHE A 62 4.40 -10.12 13.35
CA PHE A 62 3.56 -9.71 12.22
C PHE A 62 3.70 -10.61 10.98
N LYS A 63 4.43 -11.74 11.07
CA LYS A 63 4.70 -12.66 9.96
C LYS A 63 3.96 -13.99 10.04
N GLY A 64 3.07 -14.16 11.02
CA GLY A 64 2.29 -15.38 11.23
C GLY A 64 1.12 -15.55 10.26
N ASP A 65 0.07 -16.24 10.72
CA ASP A 65 -1.10 -16.62 9.90
C ASP A 65 -1.79 -15.44 9.20
N TYR A 66 -1.83 -14.28 9.85
CA TYR A 66 -2.35 -13.02 9.30
C TYR A 66 -1.19 -12.07 8.97
N SER A 67 -0.22 -12.59 8.22
CA SER A 67 1.00 -11.86 7.86
C SER A 67 0.68 -10.47 7.30
N ARG A 68 1.37 -9.46 7.84
CA ARG A 68 1.31 -8.07 7.40
C ARG A 68 2.46 -7.68 6.48
N VAL A 69 3.18 -8.67 5.95
CA VAL A 69 4.28 -8.45 5.01
C VAL A 69 3.71 -8.03 3.66
N LEU A 70 4.19 -6.89 3.17
CA LEU A 70 3.91 -6.35 1.87
C LEU A 70 5.18 -6.34 1.03
N LYS A 71 5.07 -6.81 -0.22
CA LYS A 71 6.04 -6.53 -1.27
C LYS A 71 5.54 -5.35 -2.10
N ILE A 72 6.37 -4.32 -2.22
CA ILE A 72 6.01 -3.10 -2.95
C ILE A 72 6.99 -2.91 -4.11
N ILE A 73 6.46 -2.71 -5.30
CA ILE A 73 7.22 -2.27 -6.47
C ILE A 73 6.87 -0.81 -6.70
N VAL A 74 7.88 0.05 -6.72
CA VAL A 74 7.73 1.49 -6.88
C VAL A 74 8.02 1.86 -8.34
N PRO A 75 7.04 2.00 -9.23
CA PRO A 75 7.29 2.28 -10.63
C PRO A 75 7.84 3.70 -10.84
N PHE A 76 8.43 3.97 -12.01
CA PHE A 76 9.06 5.28 -12.29
C PHE A 76 8.09 6.47 -12.25
N ASP A 77 6.79 6.21 -12.39
CA ASP A 77 5.69 7.16 -12.37
C ASP A 77 4.83 7.02 -11.10
N TYR A 78 5.36 6.44 -10.03
CA TYR A 78 4.58 6.15 -8.80
C TYR A 78 3.90 7.39 -8.21
N ARG A 79 4.48 8.59 -8.37
CA ARG A 79 3.86 9.85 -7.91
C ARG A 79 2.55 10.17 -8.63
N GLU A 80 2.35 9.64 -9.83
CA GLU A 80 1.13 9.82 -10.62
C GLU A 80 0.17 8.64 -10.49
N ASN A 81 0.69 7.42 -10.38
CA ASN A 81 -0.11 6.20 -10.52
C ASN A 81 -0.13 5.28 -9.28
N GLY A 82 0.64 5.60 -8.25
CA GLY A 82 0.77 4.77 -7.05
C GLY A 82 1.83 3.69 -7.18
N CYS A 83 1.92 2.84 -6.16
CA CYS A 83 2.83 1.70 -6.16
C CYS A 83 2.05 0.41 -6.47
N GLU A 84 2.76 -0.62 -6.92
CA GLU A 84 2.19 -1.96 -6.96
C GLU A 84 2.43 -2.62 -5.61
N VAL A 85 1.36 -2.89 -4.86
CA VAL A 85 1.43 -3.46 -3.52
C VAL A 85 0.91 -4.88 -3.53
N TYR A 86 1.73 -5.82 -3.08
CA TYR A 86 1.44 -7.25 -3.05
C TYR A 86 1.48 -7.78 -1.62
N GLY A 87 0.53 -8.65 -1.26
CA GLY A 87 0.46 -9.24 0.08
C GLY A 87 -0.77 -10.13 0.25
N ALA A 88 -1.22 -10.27 1.49
CA ALA A 88 -2.50 -10.88 1.84
C ALA A 88 -2.71 -12.34 1.37
N GLU A 89 -1.64 -13.14 1.20
CA GLU A 89 -1.75 -14.52 0.69
C GLU A 89 -2.66 -15.44 1.51
N TRP A 90 -2.84 -15.12 2.79
CA TRP A 90 -3.71 -15.83 3.73
C TRP A 90 -5.21 -15.55 3.51
N VAL A 91 -5.55 -14.53 2.71
CA VAL A 91 -6.93 -14.14 2.46
C VAL A 91 -7.67 -15.21 1.64
N LYS A 92 -8.76 -15.72 2.20
CA LYS A 92 -9.66 -16.69 1.55
C LYS A 92 -10.73 -15.94 0.75
N LEU A 93 -10.47 -15.71 -0.54
CA LEU A 93 -11.35 -14.92 -1.42
C LEU A 93 -12.77 -15.48 -1.56
N ASP A 94 -12.96 -16.79 -1.40
CA ASP A 94 -14.28 -17.46 -1.38
C ASP A 94 -15.15 -17.02 -0.20
N LYS A 95 -14.53 -16.51 0.87
CA LYS A 95 -15.22 -16.03 2.07
C LYS A 95 -15.56 -14.54 2.03
N ILE A 96 -14.93 -13.77 1.14
CA ILE A 96 -15.12 -12.32 1.06
C ILE A 96 -16.25 -11.99 0.07
N PRO A 97 -17.21 -11.13 0.44
CA PRO A 97 -18.21 -10.63 -0.51
C PRO A 97 -17.55 -9.93 -1.71
N GLU A 98 -18.04 -10.19 -2.92
CA GLU A 98 -17.43 -9.68 -4.16
C GLU A 98 -17.20 -8.16 -4.16
N LYS A 99 -18.15 -7.40 -3.60
CA LYS A 99 -18.07 -5.94 -3.48
C LYS A 99 -16.87 -5.45 -2.66
N ASP A 100 -16.35 -6.27 -1.75
CA ASP A 100 -15.30 -5.92 -0.79
C ASP A 100 -13.94 -6.56 -1.18
N LYS A 101 -13.87 -7.28 -2.31
CA LYS A 101 -12.63 -7.87 -2.83
C LYS A 101 -11.80 -6.80 -3.53
N HIS A 102 -10.90 -6.15 -2.81
CA HIS A 102 -10.05 -5.08 -3.37
C HIS A 102 -8.70 -5.63 -3.86
N PHE A 103 -8.77 -6.51 -4.87
CA PHE A 103 -7.59 -7.13 -5.49
C PHE A 103 -7.61 -6.92 -7.01
N PHE A 104 -6.48 -6.49 -7.59
CA PHE A 104 -6.34 -6.25 -9.03
C PHE A 104 -5.86 -7.50 -9.78
N GLY A 105 -5.07 -8.33 -9.11
CA GLY A 105 -4.42 -9.47 -9.72
C GLY A 105 -3.64 -10.28 -8.69
N ARG A 106 -2.76 -11.14 -9.19
CA ARG A 106 -1.92 -12.00 -8.37
C ARG A 106 -0.55 -12.14 -9.01
N LYS A 107 0.50 -12.15 -8.18
CA LYS A 107 1.86 -12.51 -8.57
C LYS A 107 2.32 -13.60 -7.63
N GLU A 108 2.56 -14.79 -8.18
CA GLU A 108 2.83 -16.01 -7.39
C GLU A 108 1.71 -16.27 -6.36
N SER A 109 2.03 -16.39 -5.07
CA SER A 109 1.03 -16.54 -4.00
C SER A 109 0.39 -15.23 -3.59
N LEU A 110 1.04 -14.08 -3.83
CA LEU A 110 0.66 -12.77 -3.31
C LEU A 110 -0.43 -12.11 -4.15
N PHE A 111 -1.45 -11.58 -3.49
CA PHE A 111 -2.46 -10.76 -4.16
C PHE A 111 -1.97 -9.34 -4.34
N GLN A 112 -2.24 -8.76 -5.51
CA GLN A 112 -2.03 -7.35 -5.77
C GLN A 112 -3.22 -6.56 -5.22
N LEU A 113 -2.99 -5.74 -4.20
CA LEU A 113 -4.02 -4.93 -3.55
C LEU A 113 -4.42 -3.76 -4.45
N CYS A 114 -5.72 -3.49 -4.54
CA CYS A 114 -6.25 -2.29 -5.19
C CYS A 114 -6.07 -1.08 -4.27
N ILE A 115 -4.89 -0.47 -4.32
CA ILE A 115 -4.56 0.69 -3.51
C ILE A 115 -5.05 1.95 -4.20
N GLY A 116 -6.03 2.63 -3.59
CA GLY A 116 -6.47 3.97 -3.96
C GLY A 116 -6.97 4.13 -5.41
N VAL A 117 -7.04 5.38 -5.84
CA VAL A 117 -7.44 5.77 -7.20
C VAL A 117 -6.25 6.49 -7.84
N PRO A 118 -5.78 6.11 -9.04
CA PRO A 118 -4.57 6.70 -9.63
C PRO A 118 -4.52 8.24 -9.58
N GLN A 119 -5.64 8.90 -9.90
CA GLN A 119 -5.70 10.37 -9.93
C GLN A 119 -5.50 11.04 -8.57
N SER A 120 -5.57 10.32 -7.44
CA SER A 120 -5.32 10.90 -6.12
C SER A 120 -3.84 11.04 -5.79
N PHE A 121 -2.97 10.18 -6.34
CA PHE A 121 -1.58 10.05 -5.86
C PHE A 121 -0.73 11.29 -6.06
N ARG A 122 -0.94 12.02 -7.17
CA ARG A 122 -0.22 13.27 -7.45
C ARG A 122 -0.42 14.39 -6.42
N TYR A 123 -1.43 14.26 -5.57
CA TYR A 123 -1.75 15.23 -4.51
C TYR A 123 -1.23 14.79 -3.14
N LEU A 124 -0.67 13.59 -3.03
CA LEU A 124 -0.11 13.08 -1.79
C LEU A 124 1.33 13.56 -1.63
N LYS A 125 1.68 13.94 -0.40
CA LYS A 125 3.05 14.35 -0.07
C LYS A 125 4.02 13.17 -0.23
N ASN A 126 3.61 12.00 0.28
CA ASN A 126 4.38 10.78 0.26
C ASN A 126 3.48 9.63 -0.22
N VAL A 127 3.67 9.21 -1.47
CA VAL A 127 2.79 8.20 -2.08
C VAL A 127 3.05 6.82 -1.48
N ILE A 128 4.30 6.49 -1.16
CA ILE A 128 4.67 5.18 -0.62
C ILE A 128 4.03 4.96 0.74
N LEU A 129 4.13 5.94 1.65
CA LEU A 129 3.52 5.91 2.97
C LEU A 129 2.00 5.71 2.90
N GLU A 130 1.31 6.48 2.06
CA GLU A 130 -0.14 6.37 1.90
C GLU A 130 -0.57 5.03 1.28
N ASN A 131 0.26 4.46 0.39
CA ASN A 131 0.02 3.13 -0.16
C ASN A 131 0.14 2.05 0.94
N VAL A 132 1.14 2.16 1.82
CA VAL A 132 1.32 1.24 2.97
C VAL A 132 0.18 1.37 3.97
N ARG A 133 -0.21 2.59 4.36
CA ARG A 133 -1.36 2.84 5.28
C ARG A 133 -2.66 2.26 4.74
N THR A 134 -2.91 2.44 3.45
CA THR A 134 -4.10 1.88 2.80
C THR A 134 -4.06 0.35 2.83
N ALA A 135 -2.92 -0.25 2.51
CA ALA A 135 -2.74 -1.70 2.55
C ALA A 135 -2.87 -2.27 3.98
N GLU A 136 -2.31 -1.61 4.99
CA GLU A 136 -2.45 -1.97 6.41
C GLU A 136 -3.92 -2.01 6.82
N ASN A 137 -4.67 -0.93 6.55
CA ASN A 137 -6.10 -0.87 6.85
C ASN A 137 -6.87 -2.01 6.17
N MET A 138 -6.49 -2.36 4.94
CA MET A 138 -7.11 -3.48 4.23
C MET A 138 -6.81 -4.83 4.87
N LEU A 139 -5.55 -5.08 5.23
CA LEU A 139 -5.14 -6.30 5.91
C LEU A 139 -5.87 -6.47 7.25
N ILE A 140 -5.97 -5.40 8.04
CA ILE A 140 -6.69 -5.40 9.33
C ILE A 140 -8.18 -5.68 9.12
N ALA A 141 -8.82 -5.05 8.13
CA ALA A 141 -10.24 -5.27 7.86
C ALA A 141 -10.53 -6.72 7.46
N TYR A 142 -9.68 -7.30 6.60
CA TYR A 142 -9.80 -8.71 6.21
C TYR A 142 -9.50 -9.66 7.36
N GLU A 143 -8.51 -9.36 8.20
CA GLU A 143 -8.19 -10.16 9.39
C GLU A 143 -9.39 -10.21 10.33
N ASN A 144 -9.94 -9.04 10.68
CA ASN A 144 -11.08 -8.92 11.58
C ASN A 144 -12.30 -9.70 11.07
N PHE A 145 -12.59 -9.60 9.77
CA PHE A 145 -13.68 -10.35 9.17
C PHE A 145 -13.42 -11.85 9.18
N MET A 146 -12.21 -12.30 8.81
CA MET A 146 -11.86 -13.73 8.76
C MET A 146 -11.81 -14.39 10.15
N ARG A 147 -11.48 -13.63 11.18
CA ARG A 147 -11.53 -14.06 12.59
C ARG A 147 -12.94 -14.04 13.18
N GLY A 148 -13.91 -13.46 12.47
CA GLY A 148 -15.29 -13.32 12.95
C GLY A 148 -15.50 -12.19 13.96
N ASN A 149 -14.52 -11.27 14.08
CA ASN A 149 -14.63 -10.09 14.94
C ASN A 149 -15.67 -9.10 14.39
N THR A 150 -15.85 -9.08 13.07
CA THR A 150 -16.87 -8.27 12.39
C THR A 150 -17.76 -9.15 11.51
N LYS A 151 -19.02 -8.71 11.30
CA LYS A 151 -19.97 -9.39 10.39
C LYS A 151 -19.80 -8.99 8.92
N ASN A 152 -19.15 -7.85 8.68
CA ASN A 152 -18.88 -7.29 7.35
C ASN A 152 -17.42 -6.89 7.26
N VAL A 153 -16.90 -6.80 6.03
CA VAL A 153 -15.58 -6.19 5.78
C VAL A 153 -15.73 -4.67 5.90
N GLU A 154 -15.04 -4.08 6.89
CA GLU A 154 -15.10 -2.64 7.17
C GLU A 154 -13.97 -1.91 6.44
N LEU A 155 -14.22 -1.54 5.18
CA LEU A 155 -13.28 -0.81 4.33
C LEU A 155 -13.83 0.56 3.94
N ILE A 156 -13.03 1.60 4.15
CA ILE A 156 -13.26 2.91 3.53
C ILE A 156 -12.57 2.89 2.16
N ALA A 157 -13.24 2.31 1.17
CA ALA A 157 -12.70 2.13 -0.18
C ALA A 157 -13.69 2.63 -1.26
N TYR A 158 -13.13 3.06 -2.40
CA TYR A 158 -13.89 3.36 -3.61
C TYR A 158 -14.15 2.07 -4.40
N SER A 159 -15.22 2.04 -5.19
CA SER A 159 -15.52 0.95 -6.11
C SER A 159 -14.37 0.68 -7.10
N HIS A 160 -14.34 -0.49 -7.74
CA HIS A 160 -13.33 -0.79 -8.76
C HIS A 160 -13.50 0.01 -10.06
N GLY A 161 -12.38 0.21 -10.75
CA GLY A 161 -12.34 0.70 -12.13
C GLY A 161 -12.93 2.11 -12.31
N LYS A 162 -13.68 2.31 -13.40
CA LYS A 162 -14.28 3.61 -13.74
C LYS A 162 -15.21 4.13 -12.64
N LYS A 163 -15.99 3.23 -12.02
CA LYS A 163 -16.94 3.61 -10.97
C LYS A 163 -16.25 4.24 -9.76
N GLY A 164 -15.11 3.69 -9.33
CA GLY A 164 -14.31 4.29 -8.26
C GLY A 164 -13.73 5.64 -8.61
N ARG A 165 -13.25 5.81 -9.85
CA ARG A 165 -12.77 7.10 -10.36
C ARG A 165 -13.87 8.16 -10.30
N ASP A 166 -15.08 7.80 -10.74
CA ASP A 166 -16.23 8.70 -10.74
C ASP A 166 -16.72 9.01 -9.30
N GLU A 167 -16.61 8.07 -8.36
CA GLU A 167 -16.88 8.30 -6.93
C GLU A 167 -15.86 9.27 -6.31
N TYR A 168 -14.56 9.06 -6.58
CA TYR A 168 -13.50 9.95 -6.13
C TYR A 168 -13.69 11.38 -6.66
N ASP A 169 -13.96 11.53 -7.96
CA ASP A 169 -14.14 12.85 -8.58
C ASP A 169 -15.34 13.60 -7.99
N ARG A 170 -16.45 12.91 -7.72
CA ARG A 170 -17.63 13.50 -7.05
C ARG A 170 -17.30 13.95 -5.64
N ASN A 171 -16.59 13.14 -4.87
CA ASN A 171 -16.23 13.47 -3.49
C ASN A 171 -15.22 14.61 -3.44
N ARG A 172 -14.18 14.58 -4.27
CA ARG A 172 -13.16 15.63 -4.33
C ARG A 172 -13.76 16.99 -4.69
N ARG A 173 -14.75 17.05 -5.59
CA ARG A 173 -15.46 18.30 -5.91
C ARG A 173 -16.14 18.93 -4.68
N LYS A 174 -16.69 18.13 -3.77
CA LYS A 174 -17.31 18.62 -2.53
C LYS A 174 -16.32 19.31 -1.59
N PHE A 175 -15.03 18.97 -1.68
CA PHE A 175 -13.97 19.58 -0.89
C PHE A 175 -13.28 20.76 -1.59
N ARG A 176 -13.60 21.07 -2.86
CA ARG A 176 -13.09 22.25 -3.57
C ARG A 176 -13.96 23.50 -3.38
N THR A 177 -15.17 23.34 -2.84
CA THR A 177 -16.02 24.44 -2.40
C THR A 177 -15.75 24.76 -0.93
N LYS A 178 -14.65 25.45 -0.66
CA LYS A 178 -14.43 26.33 0.49
C LYS A 178 -13.25 27.24 0.20
#